data_AF-A0A5K1E3G6-F1
#
_entry.id   AF-A0A5K1E3G6-F1
#
_cell.length_a   1.000
_cell.length_b   1.000
_cell.length_c   1.000
_cell.angle_alpha   90.00
_cell.angle_beta   90.00
_cell.angle_gamma   90.00
#
_symmetry.space_group_name_H-M   'P 1'
#
loop_
_entity.id
_entity.type
_entity.pdbx_description
1 polymer ?
#
loop_
_entity_poly.entity_id
_entity_poly.type
_entity_poly.pdbx_seq_one_letter_code
_entity_poly.pdbx_strand_id
1 'polypeptide(L)' 'YTFGAGMFEMNEVKGGGPYGAGTFAGDGTRQPSELELQQAFHQGRYTALIAKKMNGAS' A
#
# COMPACT_ATOMS: atom_id res chain seq x y z
N TYR A 1 9.25 2.31 -3.95
CA TYR A 1 8.22 1.69 -3.10
C TYR A 1 8.38 0.18 -3.19
N THR A 2 8.56 -0.52 -2.07
CA THR A 2 9.07 -1.91 -2.02
C THR A 2 8.15 -2.82 -1.22
N PHE A 3 6.86 -2.81 -1.54
CA PHE A 3 5.88 -3.74 -0.94
C PHE A 3 6.24 -5.22 -1.22
N GLY A 4 7.14 -5.49 -2.18
CA GLY A 4 7.71 -6.81 -2.42
C GLY A 4 6.84 -7.67 -3.33
N ALA A 5 6.94 -8.99 -3.20
CA ALA A 5 6.28 -9.96 -4.07
C ALA A 5 4.75 -9.77 -4.14
N GLY A 6 4.11 -9.28 -3.06
CA GLY A 6 2.67 -8.97 -3.03
C GLY A 6 2.25 -7.91 -4.06
N MET A 7 3.18 -7.09 -4.57
CA MET A 7 2.87 -6.12 -5.62
C MET A 7 2.64 -6.78 -7.00
N PHE A 8 3.22 -7.96 -7.23
CA PHE A 8 3.18 -8.70 -8.49
C PHE A 8 2.28 -9.94 -8.45
N GLU A 9 1.60 -10.16 -7.33
CA GLU A 9 0.53 -11.14 -7.18
C GLU A 9 -0.57 -10.88 -8.24
N MET A 10 -1.05 -11.93 -8.92
CA MET A 10 -2.04 -11.86 -10.00
C MET A 10 -3.22 -12.84 -9.85
N ASN A 11 -3.29 -13.60 -8.77
CA ASN A 11 -4.39 -14.53 -8.55
C ASN A 11 -5.70 -13.80 -8.22
N GLU A 12 -5.63 -12.57 -7.71
CA GLU A 12 -6.80 -11.76 -7.37
C GLU A 12 -6.74 -10.34 -7.96
N VAL A 13 -7.91 -9.79 -8.28
CA VAL A 13 -8.03 -8.38 -8.68
C VAL A 13 -7.77 -7.52 -7.44
N LYS A 14 -6.77 -6.64 -7.54
CA LYS A 14 -6.32 -5.74 -6.47
C LYS A 14 -6.04 -4.33 -6.98
N GLY A 15 -6.24 -3.35 -6.12
CA GLY A 15 -5.81 -1.98 -6.32
C GLY A 15 -4.35 -1.74 -5.92
N GLY A 16 -3.86 -0.54 -6.21
CA GLY A 16 -2.52 -0.11 -5.83
C GLY A 16 -1.43 -0.47 -6.85
N GLY A 17 -0.29 0.19 -6.73
CA GLY A 17 0.83 0.06 -7.67
C GLY A 17 2.13 0.68 -7.15
N PRO A 18 3.15 0.85 -8.01
CA PRO A 18 4.46 1.35 -7.59
C PRO A 18 4.42 2.78 -7.02
N TYR A 19 3.33 3.52 -7.27
CA TYR A 19 3.10 4.88 -6.80
C TYR A 19 2.41 4.96 -5.43
N GLY A 20 1.85 3.85 -4.92
CA GLY A 20 1.15 3.82 -3.64
C GLY A 20 0.12 2.70 -3.54
N ALA A 21 -0.38 2.49 -2.32
CA ALA A 21 -1.50 1.61 -2.04
C ALA A 21 -2.81 2.19 -2.59
N GLY A 22 -3.73 1.31 -2.94
CA GLY A 22 -5.07 1.66 -3.40
C GLY A 22 -5.96 0.44 -3.35
N THR A 23 -7.28 0.64 -3.40
CA THR A 23 -8.26 -0.46 -3.38
C THR A 23 -9.10 -0.44 -4.65
N PHE A 24 -9.44 -1.62 -5.18
CA PHE A 24 -10.44 -1.76 -6.22
C PHE A 24 -11.84 -1.80 -5.57
N ALA A 25 -12.67 -0.81 -5.86
CA ALA A 25 -13.99 -0.68 -5.23
C ALA A 25 -15.11 -1.48 -5.95
N GLY A 26 -14.89 -1.92 -7.19
CA GLY A 26 -15.93 -2.54 -7.99
C GLY A 26 -17.14 -1.61 -8.18
N ASP A 27 -18.33 -2.10 -7.84
CA ASP A 27 -19.61 -1.35 -7.80
C ASP A 27 -19.86 -0.62 -6.46
N GLY A 28 -18.88 -0.62 -5.56
CA GLY A 28 -18.96 -0.05 -4.22
C GLY A 28 -19.31 -1.05 -3.11
N THR A 29 -19.66 -2.30 -3.46
CA THR A 29 -19.93 -3.35 -2.46
C THR A 29 -18.66 -4.06 -1.99
N ARG A 30 -17.60 -4.05 -2.81
CA ARG A 30 -16.32 -4.70 -2.49
C ARG A 30 -15.58 -3.94 -1.40
N GLN A 31 -15.19 -4.67 -0.36
CA GLN A 31 -14.30 -4.16 0.68
C GLN A 31 -12.83 -4.37 0.30
N PRO A 32 -11.92 -3.56 0.87
CA PRO A 32 -10.49 -3.77 0.68
C PRO A 32 -10.08 -5.19 1.07
N SER A 33 -9.37 -5.87 0.18
CA SER A 33 -8.77 -7.17 0.44
C SER A 33 -7.63 -7.05 1.45
N GLU A 34 -7.27 -8.18 2.07
CA GLU A 34 -6.15 -8.26 3.00
C GLU A 34 -4.84 -7.76 2.38
N LEU A 35 -4.62 -8.05 1.09
CA LEU A 35 -3.42 -7.62 0.38
C LEU A 35 -3.39 -6.09 0.16
N GLU A 36 -4.53 -5.47 -0.16
CA GLU A 36 -4.66 -4.01 -0.27
C GLU A 36 -4.45 -3.31 1.08
N LEU A 37 -4.94 -3.92 2.18
CA LEU A 37 -4.72 -3.43 3.54
C LEU A 37 -3.25 -3.52 3.94
N GLN A 38 -2.59 -4.65 3.68
CA GLN A 38 -1.15 -4.82 3.93
C GLN A 38 -0.31 -3.79 3.16
N GLN A 39 -0.69 -3.51 1.91
CA GLN A 39 -0.04 -2.48 1.10
C GLN A 39 -0.19 -1.09 1.72
N ALA A 40 -1.38 -0.75 2.23
CA ALA A 40 -1.64 0.51 2.92
C ALA A 40 -0.84 0.63 4.23
N PHE A 41 -0.77 -0.42 5.04
CA PHE A 41 0.06 -0.45 6.25
C PHE A 41 1.55 -0.26 5.93
N HIS A 42 2.05 -0.93 4.89
CA HIS A 42 3.43 -0.77 4.45
C HIS A 42 3.72 0.68 4.01
N GLN A 43 2.82 1.28 3.22
CA GLN A 43 2.94 2.67 2.80
C GLN A 43 2.97 3.63 3.99
N GLY A 44 2.06 3.48 4.95
CA GLY A 44 2.01 4.33 6.14
C GLY A 44 3.30 4.23 6.97
N ARG A 45 3.78 3.01 7.21
CA ARG A 45 5.06 2.75 7.92
C ARG A 45 6.24 3.38 7.19
N TYR A 46 6.33 3.20 5.88
CA TYR A 46 7.43 3.73 5.06
C TYR A 46 7.46 5.26 5.09
N THR A 47 6.31 5.91 4.88
CA THR A 47 6.18 7.37 4.93
C THR A 47 6.53 7.92 6.31
N ALA A 48 6.03 7.31 7.39
CA ALA A 48 6.33 7.73 8.76
C ALA A 48 7.82 7.65 9.09
N LEU A 49 8.52 6.60 8.63
CA LEU A 49 9.97 6.45 8.81
C LEU A 49 10.76 7.54 8.08
N ILE A 50 10.37 7.86 6.83
CA ILE A 50 11.00 8.95 6.07
C ILE A 50 10.77 10.29 6.76
N ALA A 51 9.52 10.60 7.13
CA ALA A 51 9.19 11.84 7.82
C ALA A 51 9.96 11.99 9.13
N LYS A 52 10.08 10.91 9.93
CA LYS A 52 10.88 10.90 11.15
C LYS A 52 12.36 11.21 10.87
N LYS A 53 12.94 10.65 9.82
CA LYS A 53 14.33 10.91 9.42
C LYS A 53 14.52 12.38 9.02
N MET A 54 13.55 12.96 8.32
CA MET A 54 13.59 14.38 7.92
C MET A 54 13.46 15.32 9.13
N ASN A 55 12.58 14.99 10.08
CA ASN A 55 12.37 15.83 11.28
C ASN A 55 13.49 15.72 12.34
N GLY A 56 14.28 14.65 12.31
CA GLY A 56 15.44 14.47 13.20
C GLY A 56 16.77 14.94 12.60
N ALA A 57 16.75 15.49 11.37
CA ALA A 57 17.92 16.03 10.67
C ALA A 57 18.02 17.56 10.77
N SER A 58 17.21 18.16 11.65
CA SER A 58 17.18 19.60 11.96
C SER A 58 18.05 19.95 13.15
#